data_AF-A0A2U1M5J1-F1
#
_entry.id   AF-A0A2U1M5J1-F1
#
_cell.length_a   1.000
_cell.length_b   1.000
_cell.length_c   1.000
_cell.angle_alpha   90.00
_cell.angle_beta   90.00
_cell.angle_gamma   90.00
#
_symmetry.space_group_name_H-M   'P 1'
#
loop_
_entity.id
_entity.type
_entity.pdbx_description
1 polymer ?
#
loop_
_entity_poly.entity_id
_entity_poly.type
_entity_poly.pdbx_seq_one_letter_code
_entity_poly.pdbx_strand_id
1 'polypeptide(L)'
;MMTAKPSNASILEELKNGSAKFELVSTPVTPLFATSTSFFAKIGPPLHLEVSPALRKVESFRVHKVTGDGRCMFRALVKGMALNKSVTLSAREERENADELRMAIKEVLCDNDKERHQYEEAIIAITVEESLKRYCQRIGRADFWGGESELLVSISNMC
;
A
#
# COMPACT_ATOMS: atom_id res chain seq x y z
N MET A 1 44.04 9.19 -26.18
CA MET A 1 42.94 9.34 -27.16
C MET A 1 41.67 9.61 -26.36
N MET A 2 41.06 10.79 -26.51
CA MET A 2 39.87 11.19 -25.75
C MET A 2 38.63 10.55 -26.37
N THR A 3 37.98 9.64 -25.65
CA THR A 3 36.67 9.09 -26.05
C THR A 3 35.61 10.15 -25.82
N ALA A 4 35.04 10.69 -26.90
CA ALA A 4 33.94 11.64 -26.85
C ALA A 4 32.76 11.03 -26.09
N LYS A 5 32.20 11.79 -25.14
CA LYS A 5 31.01 11.40 -24.39
C LYS A 5 29.85 11.24 -25.39
N PRO A 6 29.20 10.06 -25.49
CA PRO A 6 28.10 9.87 -26.42
C PRO A 6 26.95 10.81 -26.07
N SER A 7 26.34 11.41 -27.09
CA SER A 7 25.20 12.30 -26.89
C SER A 7 23.99 11.48 -26.41
N ASN A 8 23.13 12.09 -25.58
CA ASN A 8 21.95 11.42 -25.02
C ASN A 8 21.04 10.83 -26.11
N ALA A 9 21.00 11.44 -27.30
CA ALA A 9 20.23 10.93 -28.44
C ALA A 9 20.74 9.57 -28.95
N SER A 10 22.06 9.37 -28.95
CA SER A 10 22.68 8.10 -29.36
C SER A 10 22.34 6.97 -28.39
N ILE A 11 22.33 7.28 -27.09
CA ILE A 11 22.01 6.31 -26.02
C ILE A 11 20.55 5.86 -26.12
N LEU A 12 19.62 6.79 -26.39
CA LEU A 12 18.20 6.47 -26.52
C LEU A 12 17.91 5.56 -27.72
N GLU A 13 18.60 5.76 -28.85
CA GLU A 13 18.47 4.88 -30.00
C GLU A 13 19.05 3.49 -29.75
N GLU A 14 20.16 3.36 -29.03
CA GLU A 14 20.70 2.04 -28.64
C GLU A 14 19.77 1.28 -27.69
N LEU A 15 19.08 1.98 -26.78
CA LEU A 15 18.06 1.40 -25.91
C LEU A 15 16.85 0.92 -26.71
N LYS A 16 16.36 1.76 -27.64
CA LYS A 16 15.21 1.45 -28.50
C LYS A 16 15.49 0.26 -29.42
N ASN A 17 16.71 0.15 -29.92
CA ASN A 17 17.14 -0.92 -30.83
C ASN A 17 17.67 -2.15 -30.08
N GLY A 18 17.67 -2.13 -28.74
CA GLY A 18 18.08 -3.26 -27.90
C GLY A 18 19.58 -3.60 -27.96
N SER A 19 20.42 -2.68 -28.43
CA SER A 19 21.87 -2.89 -28.58
C SER A 19 22.70 -2.34 -27.43
N ALA A 20 22.06 -1.71 -26.43
CA ALA A 20 22.74 -1.14 -25.27
C ALA A 20 23.42 -2.23 -24.41
N LYS A 21 24.68 -1.99 -24.04
CA LYS A 21 25.47 -2.87 -23.15
C LYS A 21 25.61 -2.21 -21.78
N PHE A 22 25.23 -2.93 -20.72
CA PHE A 22 25.37 -2.50 -19.34
C PHE A 22 26.50 -3.28 -18.68
N GLU A 23 27.38 -2.58 -17.96
CA GLU A 23 28.41 -3.20 -17.15
C GLU A 23 28.08 -3.00 -15.67
N LEU A 24 28.15 -4.08 -14.90
CA LEU A 24 27.95 -4.05 -13.45
C LEU A 24 29.22 -3.50 -12.80
N VAL A 25 29.17 -2.24 -12.37
CA VAL A 25 30.27 -1.62 -11.62
C VAL A 25 30.37 -2.30 -10.25
N SER A 26 31.27 -3.27 -10.14
CA SER A 26 31.57 -3.95 -8.88
C SER A 26 32.57 -3.10 -8.10
N THR A 27 32.09 -2.31 -7.14
CA THR A 27 32.96 -1.66 -6.16
C THR A 27 33.34 -2.65 -5.06
N PRO A 28 34.64 -2.79 -4.71
CA PRO A 28 35.06 -3.74 -3.68
C PRO A 28 34.70 -3.19 -2.31
N VAL A 29 33.75 -3.83 -1.63
CA VAL A 29 33.48 -3.60 -0.20
C VAL A 29 34.17 -4.72 0.58
N THR A 30 35.21 -4.39 1.32
CA THR A 30 35.95 -5.32 2.18
C THR A 30 35.03 -5.81 3.31
N PRO A 31 34.90 -7.13 3.57
CA PRO A 31 34.03 -7.62 4.63
C PRO A 31 34.78 -7.58 5.97
N LEU A 32 34.33 -6.72 6.88
CA LEU A 32 34.65 -6.86 8.30
C LEU A 32 33.64 -7.83 8.92
N PHE A 33 34.15 -8.92 9.44
CA PHE A 33 33.41 -9.99 10.12
C PHE A 33 32.48 -9.43 11.21
N ALA A 34 31.20 -9.75 11.13
CA ALA A 34 30.23 -9.52 12.20
C ALA A 34 29.40 -10.79 12.43
N THR A 35 29.75 -11.51 13.50
CA THR A 35 28.92 -12.56 14.07
C THR A 35 27.75 -11.90 14.81
N SER A 36 26.62 -11.70 14.13
CA SER A 36 25.32 -11.50 14.78
C SER A 36 24.20 -11.69 13.78
N THR A 37 23.41 -12.73 13.98
CA THR A 37 22.16 -13.00 13.25
C THR A 37 21.09 -12.00 13.65
N SER A 38 21.10 -10.82 13.03
CA SER A 38 19.98 -9.89 13.01
C SER A 38 20.14 -8.96 11.82
N PHE A 39 19.49 -9.32 10.71
CA PHE A 39 19.44 -8.49 9.50
C PHE A 39 18.60 -7.23 9.76
N PHE A 40 19.26 -6.15 10.17
CA PHE A 40 18.81 -4.78 9.93
C PHE A 40 19.95 -4.07 9.22
N ALA A 41 19.74 -3.68 7.96
CA ALA A 41 20.70 -2.88 7.23
C ALA A 41 20.84 -1.51 7.93
N LYS A 42 21.90 -1.36 8.73
CA LYS A 42 22.27 -0.08 9.34
C LYS A 42 22.99 0.75 8.29
N ILE A 43 22.26 1.64 7.62
CA ILE A 43 22.84 2.64 6.72
C ILE A 43 23.58 3.66 7.61
N GLY A 44 24.92 3.61 7.59
CA GLY A 44 25.76 4.67 8.16
C GLY A 44 25.56 5.98 7.38
N PRO A 45 25.75 7.15 8.01
CA PRO A 45 25.43 8.42 7.37
C PRO A 45 26.36 8.66 6.17
N PRO A 46 25.86 9.10 5.00
CA PRO A 46 26.74 9.56 3.94
C PRO A 46 27.32 10.92 4.37
N LEU A 47 28.64 11.04 4.24
CA LEU A 47 29.33 12.33 4.26
C LEU A 47 28.68 13.25 3.21
N HIS A 48 28.07 14.32 3.68
CA HIS A 48 27.80 15.55 2.94
C HIS A 48 27.04 15.38 1.61
N LEU A 49 25.86 14.76 1.66
CA LEU A 49 24.85 14.95 0.63
C LEU A 49 23.64 15.63 1.28
N GLU A 50 23.27 16.81 0.78
CA GLU A 50 22.04 17.53 1.15
C GLU A 50 20.82 16.67 0.79
N VAL A 51 20.45 15.77 1.71
CA VAL A 51 19.23 14.99 1.63
C VAL A 51 18.07 15.92 1.98
N SER A 52 17.17 16.16 1.03
CA SER A 52 15.96 16.97 1.22
C SER A 52 15.21 16.54 2.49
N PRO A 53 14.67 17.48 3.29
CA PRO A 53 14.01 17.18 4.57
C PRO A 53 12.81 16.20 4.45
N ALA A 54 12.27 16.01 3.25
CA ALA A 54 11.22 15.03 2.95
C ALA A 54 11.67 13.55 3.09
N LEU A 55 12.96 13.25 2.96
CA LEU A 55 13.50 11.87 3.10
C LEU A 55 13.87 11.51 4.56
N ARG A 56 13.74 12.44 5.51
CA ARG A 56 14.15 12.25 6.92
C ARG A 56 13.03 11.81 7.85
N LYS A 57 11.77 11.74 7.41
CA LYS A 57 10.71 11.17 8.24
C LYS A 57 10.84 9.65 8.18
N VAL A 58 11.70 9.09 9.02
CA VAL A 58 11.71 7.65 9.30
C VAL A 58 10.38 7.35 9.96
N GLU A 59 9.41 6.88 9.18
CA GLU A 59 8.13 6.45 9.70
C GLU A 59 8.34 5.12 10.43
N SER A 60 8.33 5.18 11.76
CA SER A 60 8.38 3.98 12.60
C SER A 60 6.97 3.42 12.76
N PHE A 61 6.68 2.29 12.13
CA PHE A 61 5.40 1.61 12.26
C PHE A 61 5.46 0.53 13.34
N ARG A 62 4.36 0.42 14.11
CA ARG A 62 4.15 -0.68 15.05
C ARG A 62 3.10 -1.63 14.48
N VAL A 63 3.41 -2.91 14.47
CA VAL A 63 2.47 -3.94 14.00
C VAL A 63 1.47 -4.28 15.10
N HIS A 64 0.19 -4.10 14.80
CA HIS A 64 -0.92 -4.52 15.67
C HIS A 64 -1.65 -5.70 15.03
N LYS A 65 -1.76 -6.82 15.77
CA LYS A 65 -2.46 -8.01 15.29
C LYS A 65 -3.98 -7.78 15.27
N VAL A 66 -4.63 -8.37 14.27
CA VAL A 66 -6.08 -8.43 14.09
C VAL A 66 -6.53 -9.88 13.98
N THR A 67 -7.79 -10.14 14.36
CA THR A 67 -8.39 -11.48 14.26
C THR A 67 -8.61 -11.88 12.80
N GLY A 68 -8.29 -13.12 12.45
CA GLY A 68 -8.46 -13.70 11.10
C GLY A 68 -9.82 -14.35 10.89
N ASP A 69 -10.93 -13.64 11.12
CA ASP A 69 -12.32 -14.14 11.01
C ASP A 69 -13.01 -13.70 9.71
N GLY A 70 -12.24 -13.41 8.67
CA GLY A 70 -12.72 -12.88 7.39
C GLY A 70 -12.99 -11.38 7.36
N ARG A 71 -12.94 -10.69 8.52
CA ARG A 71 -13.10 -9.23 8.63
C ARG A 71 -11.78 -8.49 8.81
N CYS A 72 -10.65 -9.15 8.57
CA CYS A 72 -9.33 -8.69 9.00
C CYS A 72 -8.97 -7.29 8.45
N MET A 73 -9.32 -6.99 7.20
CA MET A 73 -9.09 -5.66 6.61
C MET A 73 -9.92 -4.58 7.33
N PHE A 74 -11.23 -4.79 7.47
CA PHE A 74 -12.12 -3.84 8.16
C PHE A 74 -11.71 -3.63 9.63
N ARG A 75 -11.34 -4.71 10.34
CA ARG A 75 -10.80 -4.63 11.71
C ARG A 75 -9.51 -3.84 11.77
N ALA A 76 -8.61 -4.00 10.79
CA ALA A 76 -7.35 -3.27 10.74
C ALA A 76 -7.57 -1.77 10.57
N LEU A 77 -8.52 -1.37 9.71
CA LEU A 77 -8.89 0.04 9.51
C LEU A 77 -9.47 0.65 10.77
N VAL A 78 -10.52 0.04 11.32
CA VAL A 78 -11.17 0.50 12.56
C VAL A 78 -10.17 0.60 13.71
N LYS A 79 -9.31 -0.40 13.88
CA LYS A 79 -8.27 -0.40 14.91
C LYS A 79 -7.24 0.71 14.70
N GLY A 80 -6.81 0.93 13.45
CA GLY A 80 -5.91 2.04 13.09
C GLY A 80 -6.52 3.41 13.39
N MET A 81 -7.81 3.60 13.08
CA MET A 81 -8.55 4.84 13.35
C MET A 81 -8.74 5.08 14.85
N ALA A 82 -9.03 4.03 15.62
CA ALA A 82 -9.10 4.12 17.07
C ALA A 82 -7.74 4.49 17.68
N LEU A 83 -6.65 3.85 17.23
CA LEU A 83 -5.29 4.16 17.67
C LEU A 83 -4.89 5.61 17.33
N ASN A 84 -5.28 6.13 16.17
CA ASN A 84 -5.06 7.54 15.79
C ASN A 84 -5.76 8.50 16.78
N LYS A 85 -6.92 8.11 17.31
CA LYS A 85 -7.66 8.86 18.34
C LYS A 85 -7.24 8.51 19.76
N SER A 86 -6.16 7.74 19.95
CA SER A 86 -5.71 7.23 21.26
C SER A 86 -6.78 6.42 22.02
N VAL A 87 -7.73 5.81 21.29
CA VAL A 87 -8.77 4.94 21.83
C VAL A 87 -8.35 3.48 21.68
N THR A 88 -8.58 2.69 22.73
CA THR A 88 -8.39 1.23 22.68
C THR A 88 -9.75 0.56 22.54
N LEU A 89 -9.90 -0.30 21.54
CA LEU A 89 -11.12 -1.09 21.32
C LEU A 89 -10.97 -2.49 21.90
N SER A 90 -12.05 -3.02 22.44
CA SER A 90 -12.19 -4.44 22.74
C SER A 90 -12.36 -5.27 21.47
N ALA A 91 -12.10 -6.58 21.54
CA ALA A 91 -12.26 -7.47 20.39
C ALA A 91 -13.71 -7.51 19.83
N ARG A 92 -14.69 -7.21 20.69
CA ARG A 92 -16.11 -7.10 20.34
C ARG A 92 -16.39 -5.80 19.59
N GLU A 93 -15.94 -4.65 20.11
CA GLU A 93 -16.10 -3.35 19.45
C GLU A 93 -15.37 -3.34 18.09
N GLU A 94 -14.16 -3.91 18.00
CA GLU A 94 -13.47 -4.09 16.72
C GLU A 94 -14.32 -4.85 15.70
N ARG A 95 -15.09 -5.86 16.15
CA ARG A 95 -15.96 -6.65 15.27
C ARG A 95 -17.18 -5.84 14.83
N GLU A 96 -17.87 -5.24 15.79
CA GLU A 96 -19.11 -4.49 15.54
C GLU A 96 -18.84 -3.30 14.62
N ASN A 97 -17.81 -2.51 14.91
CA ASN A 97 -17.40 -1.38 14.07
C ASN A 97 -16.91 -1.84 12.67
N ALA A 98 -16.26 -3.01 12.56
CA ALA A 98 -15.85 -3.55 11.27
C ALA A 98 -17.05 -4.00 10.42
N ASP A 99 -18.06 -4.63 11.05
CA ASP A 99 -19.30 -4.99 10.38
C ASP A 99 -20.10 -3.74 9.97
N GLU A 100 -20.11 -2.69 10.80
CA GLU A 100 -20.72 -1.39 10.46
C GLU A 100 -20.03 -0.72 9.27
N LEU A 101 -18.69 -0.65 9.28
CA LEU A 101 -17.91 -0.12 8.15
C LEU A 101 -18.20 -0.87 6.85
N ARG A 102 -18.27 -2.20 6.91
CA ARG A 102 -18.63 -3.04 5.75
C ARG A 102 -20.03 -2.73 5.23
N MET A 103 -21.00 -2.53 6.12
CA MET A 103 -22.38 -2.20 5.74
C MET A 103 -22.49 -0.80 5.16
N ALA A 104 -21.73 0.18 5.67
CA ALA A 104 -21.67 1.52 5.11
C ALA A 104 -21.12 1.51 3.68
N ILE A 105 -20.06 0.73 3.41
CA ILE A 105 -19.51 0.58 2.06
C ILE A 105 -20.53 -0.06 1.12
N LYS A 106 -21.26 -1.08 1.60
CA LYS A 106 -22.35 -1.68 0.82
C LYS A 106 -23.40 -0.64 0.46
N GLU A 107 -23.84 0.19 1.40
CA GLU A 107 -24.84 1.23 1.14
C GLU A 107 -24.39 2.19 0.04
N VAL A 108 -23.16 2.70 0.15
CA VAL A 108 -22.56 3.61 -0.83
C VAL A 108 -22.42 2.96 -2.21
N LEU A 109 -21.92 1.72 -2.27
CA LEU A 109 -21.65 1.05 -3.54
C LEU A 109 -22.87 0.37 -4.16
N CYS A 110 -23.87 -0.02 -3.39
CA CYS A 110 -24.98 -0.87 -3.87
C CYS A 110 -26.34 -0.16 -3.86
N ASP A 111 -26.58 0.72 -2.91
CA ASP A 111 -27.92 1.29 -2.69
C ASP A 111 -27.98 2.76 -3.14
N ASN A 112 -26.86 3.49 -3.12
CA ASN A 112 -26.78 4.90 -3.53
C ASN A 112 -26.16 5.10 -4.92
N ASP A 113 -26.99 5.11 -5.96
CA ASP A 113 -26.52 5.34 -7.34
C ASP A 113 -25.81 6.69 -7.53
N LYS A 114 -26.12 7.74 -6.75
CA LYS A 114 -25.50 9.07 -6.91
C LYS A 114 -24.08 9.10 -6.34
N GLU A 115 -23.90 8.57 -5.13
CA GLU A 115 -22.58 8.51 -4.47
C GLU A 115 -21.68 7.48 -5.14
N ARG A 116 -22.26 6.39 -5.67
CA ARG A 116 -21.52 5.38 -6.43
C ARG A 116 -20.60 6.00 -7.47
N HIS A 117 -21.06 6.97 -8.26
CA HIS A 117 -20.26 7.57 -9.34
C HIS A 117 -19.00 8.29 -8.84
N GLN A 118 -18.90 8.65 -7.55
CA GLN A 118 -17.70 9.25 -6.97
C GLN A 118 -16.57 8.24 -6.79
N TYR A 119 -16.89 6.93 -6.83
CA TYR A 119 -15.96 5.83 -6.61
C TYR A 119 -15.74 5.01 -7.88
N GLU A 120 -15.50 5.69 -9.00
CA GLU A 120 -15.33 5.05 -10.31
C GLU A 120 -14.20 4.01 -10.30
N GLU A 121 -13.07 4.32 -9.67
CA GLU A 121 -11.94 3.39 -9.53
C GLU A 121 -12.34 2.10 -8.80
N ALA A 122 -13.10 2.23 -7.70
CA ALA A 122 -13.58 1.07 -6.95
C ALA A 122 -14.57 0.22 -7.77
N ILE A 123 -15.45 0.86 -8.55
CA ILE A 123 -16.41 0.15 -9.41
C ILE A 123 -15.67 -0.58 -10.53
N ILE A 124 -14.69 0.05 -11.16
CA ILE A 124 -13.88 -0.59 -12.20
C ILE A 124 -13.18 -1.82 -11.61
N ALA A 125 -12.52 -1.68 -10.46
CA ALA A 125 -11.86 -2.80 -9.78
C ALA A 125 -12.83 -3.97 -9.50
N ILE A 126 -14.03 -3.68 -9.00
CA ILE A 126 -15.07 -4.70 -8.74
C ILE A 126 -15.53 -5.35 -10.05
N THR A 127 -15.84 -4.54 -11.07
CA THR A 127 -16.47 -5.00 -12.32
C THR A 127 -15.54 -5.78 -13.24
N VAL A 128 -14.22 -5.62 -13.08
CA VAL A 128 -13.21 -6.44 -13.74
C VAL A 128 -13.28 -7.89 -13.26
N GLU A 129 -13.54 -8.12 -11.97
CA GLU A 129 -13.60 -9.46 -11.38
C GLU A 129 -15.00 -10.10 -11.45
N GLU A 130 -16.05 -9.32 -11.13
CA GLU A 130 -17.43 -9.81 -11.11
C GLU A 130 -18.46 -8.71 -11.36
N SER A 131 -19.71 -9.07 -11.68
CA SER A 131 -20.76 -8.06 -11.84
C SER A 131 -21.09 -7.37 -10.50
N LEU A 132 -21.38 -6.07 -10.55
CA LEU A 132 -21.72 -5.28 -9.36
C LEU A 132 -22.89 -5.89 -8.57
N LYS A 133 -23.88 -6.48 -9.25
CA LYS A 133 -25.00 -7.18 -8.61
C LYS A 133 -24.54 -8.37 -7.75
N ARG A 134 -23.57 -9.14 -8.24
CA ARG A 134 -23.02 -10.30 -7.52
C ARG A 134 -22.18 -9.85 -6.33
N TYR A 135 -21.37 -8.81 -6.53
CA TYR A 135 -20.62 -8.16 -5.47
C TYR A 135 -21.54 -7.69 -4.33
N CYS A 136 -22.63 -6.99 -4.64
CA CYS A 136 -23.58 -6.48 -3.65
C CYS A 136 -24.26 -7.57 -2.81
N GLN A 137 -24.40 -8.78 -3.36
CA GLN A 137 -24.89 -9.95 -2.62
C GLN A 137 -23.82 -10.54 -1.69
N ARG A 138 -22.55 -10.44 -2.07
CA ARG A 138 -21.41 -10.98 -1.32
C ARG A 138 -20.95 -10.07 -0.20
N ILE A 139 -20.81 -8.77 -0.45
CA ILE A 139 -20.34 -7.81 0.56
C ILE A 139 -21.20 -7.83 1.81
N GLY A 140 -22.49 -8.18 1.70
CA GLY A 140 -23.41 -8.33 2.84
C GLY A 140 -23.09 -9.49 3.79
N ARG A 141 -22.24 -10.43 3.38
CA ARG A 141 -21.94 -11.62 4.18
C ARG A 141 -20.85 -11.35 5.23
N ALA A 142 -21.01 -12.00 6.37
CA ALA A 142 -20.09 -11.93 7.51
C ALA A 142 -18.67 -12.44 7.20
N ASP A 143 -18.51 -13.30 6.21
CA ASP A 143 -17.26 -13.93 5.79
C ASP A 143 -16.61 -13.20 4.60
N PHE A 144 -17.14 -12.05 4.19
CA PHE A 144 -16.61 -11.27 3.07
C PHE A 144 -15.25 -10.64 3.41
N TRP A 145 -14.24 -10.97 2.61
CA TRP A 145 -12.91 -10.40 2.72
C TRP A 145 -12.83 -9.16 1.85
N GLY A 146 -12.59 -8.00 2.47
CA GLY A 146 -12.36 -6.76 1.73
C GLY A 146 -10.97 -6.71 1.09
N GLY A 147 -10.85 -5.91 0.05
CA GLY A 147 -9.63 -5.60 -0.67
C GLY A 147 -9.52 -4.11 -1.02
N GLU A 148 -8.86 -3.84 -2.14
CA GLU A 148 -8.53 -2.48 -2.57
C GLU A 148 -9.77 -1.63 -2.89
N SER A 149 -10.78 -2.20 -3.56
CA SER A 149 -12.03 -1.50 -3.89
C SER A 149 -12.73 -0.95 -2.66
N GLU A 150 -12.85 -1.75 -1.60
CA GLU A 150 -13.48 -1.33 -0.35
C GLU A 150 -12.60 -0.34 0.41
N LEU A 151 -11.27 -0.49 0.31
CA LEU A 151 -10.32 0.42 0.94
C LEU A 151 -10.42 1.83 0.33
N LEU A 152 -10.55 1.94 -0.99
CA LEU A 152 -10.72 3.22 -1.69
C LEU A 152 -11.98 3.96 -1.20
N VAL A 153 -13.10 3.25 -1.03
CA VAL A 153 -14.34 3.83 -0.49
C VAL A 153 -14.19 4.18 0.99
N SER A 154 -13.58 3.29 1.78
CA SER A 154 -13.40 3.47 3.22
C SER A 154 -12.53 4.69 3.55
N ILE A 155 -11.40 4.86 2.84
CA ILE A 155 -10.47 5.97 3.10
C ILE A 155 -11.13 7.30 2.73
N SER A 156 -11.80 7.35 1.57
CA SER A 156 -12.45 8.57 1.08
C SER A 156 -13.56 9.08 2.01
N ASN A 157 -14.24 8.18 2.71
CA ASN A 157 -15.29 8.55 3.67
C ASN A 157 -14.73 8.89 5.08
N MET A 158 -13.43 8.71 5.30
CA MET A 158 -12.78 8.82 6.62
C MET A 158 -11.62 9.82 6.68
N CYS A 159 -11.32 10.50 5.57
CA CYS A 159 -10.42 11.65 5.47
C CYS A 159 -11.21 12.93 5.21
#